data_AF-A0A4U3KSQ0-F1
#
_entry.id   AF-A0A4U3KSQ0-F1
#
_cell.length_a   1.000
_cell.length_b   1.000
_cell.length_c   1.000
_cell.angle_alpha   90.00
_cell.angle_beta   90.00
_cell.angle_gamma   90.00
#
_symmetry.space_group_name_H-M   'P 1'
#
loop_
_entity.id
_entity.type
_entity.pdbx_description
1 polymer ?
#
loop_
_entity_poly.entity_id
_entity_poly.type
_entity_poly.pdbx_seq_one_letter_code
_entity_poly.pdbx_strand_id
1 'polypeptide(L)'
;MSFTTGGGQIPPEFNTFQDTLLVVSHSENWGYNHYLKKNFRENYTGPYKIISSKEIENYPVDEYRYIFDNSLSYTTTRYHYSTTPTSATFTITDRKLEKDYTTPSSSKYSKLMRAYIKALEENRKKSM
;
A
#
# COMPACT_ATOMS: atom_id res chain seq x y z
N MET A 1 4.75 -8.12 13.07
CA MET A 1 3.51 -7.32 12.88
C MET A 1 2.59 -8.15 12.04
N SER A 2 1.37 -8.37 12.52
CA SER A 2 0.28 -9.04 11.81
C SER A 2 -0.81 -8.01 11.53
N PHE A 3 -1.39 -8.06 10.34
CA PHE A 3 -2.51 -7.21 9.93
C PHE A 3 -3.70 -8.12 9.62
N THR A 4 -4.90 -7.70 10.00
CA THR A 4 -6.10 -8.53 9.85
C THR A 4 -7.30 -7.70 9.40
N THR A 5 -8.31 -8.39 8.88
CA THR A 5 -9.61 -7.79 8.56
C THR A 5 -10.32 -7.28 9.81
N GLY A 6 -10.27 -8.04 10.91
CA GLY A 6 -10.84 -7.63 12.20
C GLY A 6 -10.16 -6.41 12.83
N GLY A 7 -8.89 -6.15 12.48
CA GLY A 7 -8.16 -4.94 12.88
C GLY A 7 -8.44 -3.71 11.99
N GLY A 8 -9.32 -3.83 10.98
CA GLY A 8 -9.67 -2.74 10.08
C GLY A 8 -8.54 -2.32 9.11
N GLN A 9 -7.46 -3.10 9.03
CA GLN A 9 -6.31 -2.77 8.18
C GLN A 9 -6.32 -3.49 6.84
N ILE A 10 -7.16 -4.51 6.66
CA ILE A 10 -7.33 -5.23 5.40
C ILE A 10 -8.82 -5.18 5.02
N PRO A 11 -9.17 -4.87 3.77
CA PRO A 11 -10.56 -4.92 3.35
C PRO A 11 -11.14 -6.33 3.54
N PRO A 12 -12.33 -6.48 4.15
CA PRO A 12 -12.92 -7.78 4.41
C PRO A 12 -13.26 -8.56 3.13
N GLU A 13 -13.60 -7.84 2.05
CA GLU A 13 -13.92 -8.39 0.73
C GLU A 13 -12.69 -8.54 -0.18
N PHE A 14 -11.49 -8.31 0.34
CA PHE A 14 -10.26 -8.43 -0.47
C PHE A 14 -9.99 -9.88 -0.91
N ASN A 15 -10.50 -10.87 -0.17
CA ASN A 15 -10.39 -12.28 -0.54
C ASN A 15 -11.21 -12.65 -1.79
N THR A 16 -12.34 -11.98 -2.01
CA THR A 16 -13.19 -12.19 -3.20
C THR A 16 -12.71 -11.42 -4.43
N PHE A 17 -11.71 -10.55 -4.26
CA PHE A 17 -11.17 -9.73 -5.34
C PHE A 17 -10.23 -10.55 -6.22
N GLN A 18 -10.59 -10.70 -7.48
CA GLN A 18 -9.78 -11.41 -8.49
C GLN A 18 -9.13 -10.46 -9.50
N ASP A 19 -9.51 -9.18 -9.51
CA ASP A 19 -9.00 -8.21 -10.46
C ASP A 19 -7.61 -7.69 -10.08
N THR A 20 -7.10 -6.77 -10.88
CA THR A 20 -5.74 -6.23 -10.72
C THR A 20 -5.67 -5.18 -9.62
N LEU A 21 -4.80 -5.39 -8.64
CA LEU A 21 -4.48 -4.36 -7.63
C LEU A 21 -3.63 -3.25 -8.25
N LEU A 22 -4.07 -2.00 -8.16
CA LEU A 22 -3.24 -0.86 -8.53
C LEU A 22 -2.26 -0.54 -7.40
N VAL A 23 -0.99 -0.35 -7.75
CA VAL A 23 0.08 -0.07 -6.81
C VAL A 23 0.71 1.27 -7.20
N VAL A 24 0.56 2.27 -6.36
CA VAL A 24 0.97 3.65 -6.69
C VAL A 24 2.46 3.81 -6.45
N SER A 25 3.15 4.33 -7.47
CA SER A 25 4.54 4.76 -7.43
C SER A 25 4.61 6.29 -7.50
N HIS A 26 5.56 6.86 -6.75
CA HIS A 26 5.76 8.30 -6.66
C HIS A 26 7.09 8.65 -7.30
N SER A 27 7.11 9.36 -8.42
CA SER A 27 8.33 9.63 -9.21
C SER A 27 9.43 10.31 -8.39
N GLU A 28 9.04 11.15 -7.42
CA GLU A 28 9.95 11.90 -6.55
C GLU A 28 10.50 11.06 -5.38
N ASN A 29 9.97 9.84 -5.18
CA ASN A 29 10.31 8.99 -4.05
C ASN A 29 10.97 7.68 -4.51
N TRP A 30 12.21 7.79 -5.00
CA TRP A 30 12.97 6.66 -5.52
C TRP A 30 13.15 5.53 -4.47
N GLY A 31 13.42 5.90 -3.21
CA GLY A 31 13.57 4.93 -2.12
C GLY A 31 12.30 4.13 -1.86
N TYR A 32 11.14 4.80 -1.83
CA TYR A 32 9.84 4.14 -1.75
C TYR A 32 9.65 3.15 -2.91
N ASN A 33 9.81 3.63 -4.15
CA ASN A 33 9.59 2.84 -5.36
C ASN A 33 10.50 1.61 -5.44
N HIS A 34 11.74 1.72 -4.98
CA HIS A 34 12.68 0.59 -4.93
C HIS A 34 12.14 -0.53 -4.04
N TYR A 35 11.74 -0.21 -2.80
CA TYR A 35 11.19 -1.20 -1.88
C TYR A 35 9.80 -1.69 -2.30
N LEU A 36 8.99 -0.84 -2.91
CA LEU A 36 7.66 -1.17 -3.44
C LEU A 36 7.77 -2.30 -4.47
N LYS A 37 8.56 -2.07 -5.53
CA LYS A 37 8.78 -3.06 -6.61
C LYS A 37 9.32 -4.38 -6.06
N LYS A 38 10.31 -4.31 -5.17
CA LYS A 38 10.91 -5.50 -4.56
C LYS A 38 9.89 -6.29 -3.73
N ASN A 39 9.19 -5.62 -2.82
CA ASN A 39 8.31 -6.31 -1.88
C ASN A 39 7.07 -6.90 -2.57
N PHE A 40 6.48 -6.22 -3.55
CA PHE A 40 5.38 -6.77 -4.34
C PHE A 40 5.81 -8.01 -5.13
N ARG A 41 6.94 -7.91 -5.85
CA ARG A 41 7.50 -9.04 -6.61
C ARG A 41 7.77 -10.28 -5.74
N GLU A 42 8.28 -10.08 -4.52
CA GLU A 42 8.67 -11.18 -3.63
C GLU A 42 7.52 -11.74 -2.78
N ASN A 43 6.45 -10.98 -2.53
CA ASN A 43 5.47 -11.33 -1.49
C ASN A 43 4.00 -11.28 -1.94
N TYR A 44 3.71 -10.84 -3.16
CA TYR A 44 2.35 -10.81 -3.71
C TYR A 44 2.29 -11.60 -5.02
N THR A 45 1.40 -12.59 -5.10
CA THR A 45 1.28 -13.44 -6.30
C THR A 45 0.01 -13.18 -7.10
N GLY A 46 -0.89 -12.33 -6.58
CA GLY A 46 -2.05 -11.86 -7.33
C GLY A 46 -1.68 -10.89 -8.46
N PRO A 47 -2.60 -10.63 -9.40
CA PRO A 47 -2.39 -9.63 -10.44
C PRO A 47 -2.27 -8.23 -9.81
N TYR A 48 -1.21 -7.51 -10.18
CA TYR A 48 -1.01 -6.12 -9.76
C TYR A 48 -0.37 -5.31 -10.88
N LYS A 49 -0.63 -4.00 -10.87
CA LYS A 49 -0.04 -3.05 -11.81
C LYS A 49 0.54 -1.86 -11.06
N ILE A 50 1.82 -1.60 -11.28
CA ILE A 50 2.48 -0.41 -10.74
C ILE A 50 2.18 0.75 -11.68
N ILE A 51 1.63 1.83 -11.14
CA ILE A 51 1.23 3.03 -11.89
C ILE A 51 1.81 4.28 -11.23
N SER A 52 1.91 5.38 -11.97
CA SER A 52 2.16 6.70 -11.39
C SER A 52 0.89 7.22 -10.71
N SER A 53 1.02 8.01 -9.64
CA SER A 53 -0.13 8.66 -8.99
C SER A 53 -0.95 9.52 -9.95
N LYS A 54 -0.31 10.12 -10.96
CA LYS A 54 -0.97 10.92 -12.01
C LYS A 54 -1.84 10.09 -12.97
N GLU A 55 -1.67 8.77 -12.98
CA GLU A 55 -2.39 7.89 -13.90
C GLU A 55 -3.63 7.28 -13.26
N ILE A 56 -3.89 7.49 -11.97
CA ILE A 56 -5.00 6.85 -11.23
C ILE A 56 -6.35 7.13 -11.90
N GLU A 57 -6.56 8.35 -12.41
CA GLU A 57 -7.80 8.77 -13.09
C GLU A 57 -8.06 8.00 -14.39
N ASN A 58 -7.01 7.42 -15.01
CA ASN A 58 -7.14 6.63 -16.24
C ASN A 58 -7.68 5.22 -16.00
N TYR A 59 -7.84 4.81 -14.74
CA TYR A 59 -8.30 3.48 -14.36
C TYR A 59 -9.71 3.54 -13.77
N PRO A 60 -10.72 2.96 -14.42
CA PRO A 60 -12.10 3.00 -13.93
C PRO A 60 -12.23 2.21 -12.63
N VAL A 61 -13.08 2.72 -11.72
CA VAL A 61 -13.30 2.13 -10.39
C VAL A 61 -13.86 0.71 -10.47
N ASP A 62 -14.70 0.43 -11.48
CA ASP A 62 -15.36 -0.86 -11.65
C ASP A 62 -14.39 -2.00 -11.99
N GLU A 63 -13.29 -1.70 -12.68
CA GLU A 63 -12.24 -2.67 -13.01
C GLU A 63 -11.09 -2.68 -12.00
N TYR A 64 -10.84 -1.52 -11.38
CA TYR A 64 -9.70 -1.30 -10.48
C TYR A 64 -10.18 -0.73 -9.14
N ARG A 65 -10.89 -1.56 -8.38
CA ARG A 65 -11.50 -1.20 -7.10
C ARG A 65 -10.49 -0.80 -6.03
N TYR A 66 -9.38 -1.54 -5.92
CA TYR A 66 -8.40 -1.35 -4.84
C TYR A 66 -7.12 -0.67 -5.32
N ILE A 67 -6.64 0.28 -4.51
CA ILE A 67 -5.36 0.97 -4.68
C ILE A 67 -4.50 0.74 -3.45
N PHE A 68 -3.23 0.38 -3.65
CA PHE A 68 -2.20 0.39 -2.63
C PHE A 68 -1.34 1.65 -2.76
N ASP A 69 -1.23 2.41 -1.68
CA ASP A 69 -0.37 3.60 -1.62
C ASP A 69 0.26 3.76 -0.22
N ASN A 70 1.13 4.75 -0.08
CA ASN A 70 1.72 5.16 1.18
C ASN A 70 1.52 6.65 1.47
N SER A 71 1.57 6.99 2.76
CA SER A 71 1.82 8.37 3.18
C SER A 71 3.06 8.41 4.08
N LEU A 72 3.88 9.44 3.89
CA LEU A 72 5.05 9.70 4.70
C LEU A 72 4.78 10.86 5.65
N SER A 73 5.15 10.68 6.92
CA SER A 73 5.20 11.76 7.90
C SER A 73 6.64 12.26 7.99
N TYR A 74 6.81 13.57 7.88
CA TYR A 74 8.11 14.23 7.97
C TYR A 74 8.21 15.01 9.26
N THR A 75 9.40 15.05 9.85
CA THR A 75 9.68 15.97 10.96
C THR A 75 10.84 16.85 10.55
N THR A 76 10.60 18.15 10.49
CA THR A 76 11.64 19.14 10.18
C THR A 76 12.36 19.51 11.46
N THR A 77 13.64 19.14 11.59
CA THR A 77 14.49 19.62 12.68
C THR A 77 15.15 20.95 12.29
N ARG A 78 14.87 22.01 13.07
CA ARG A 78 15.33 23.39 12.79
C ARG A 78 16.86 23.57 12.77
N TYR A 79 17.63 22.60 13.25
CA TYR A 79 19.08 22.79 13.44
C TYR A 79 19.92 22.65 12.16
N HIS A 80 19.38 22.11 11.05
CA HIS A 80 20.14 21.95 9.78
C HIS A 80 19.29 21.93 8.50
N TYR A 81 18.05 22.46 8.50
CA TYR A 81 17.12 22.40 7.34
C TYR A 81 17.06 21.03 6.64
N SER A 82 17.19 19.94 7.41
CA SER A 82 17.06 18.58 6.91
C SER A 82 15.66 18.08 7.20
N THR A 83 14.94 17.70 6.15
CA THR A 83 13.62 17.08 6.28
C THR A 83 13.81 15.57 6.12
N THR A 84 13.72 14.83 7.21
CA THR A 84 13.77 13.36 7.18
C THR A 84 12.38 12.79 7.42
N PRO A 85 11.95 11.79 6.62
CA PRO A 85 10.75 11.05 6.93
C PRO A 85 10.97 10.30 8.24
N THR A 86 10.10 10.54 9.22
CA THR A 86 10.21 9.94 10.56
C THR A 86 9.36 8.68 10.69
N SER A 87 8.30 8.59 9.90
CA SER A 87 7.45 7.41 9.84
C SER A 87 6.66 7.32 8.55
N ALA A 88 6.10 6.14 8.30
CA ALA A 88 5.26 5.86 7.15
C ALA A 88 4.02 5.07 7.55
N THR A 89 2.95 5.26 6.78
CA THR A 89 1.78 4.39 6.78
C THR A 89 1.56 3.87 5.37
N PHE A 90 0.94 2.71 5.26
CA PHE A 90 0.46 2.14 4.01
C PHE A 90 -1.05 2.00 4.08
N THR A 91 -1.69 2.21 2.94
CA THR A 91 -3.14 2.20 2.83
C THR A 91 -3.56 1.34 1.64
N ILE A 92 -4.57 0.51 1.85
CA ILE A 92 -5.44 0.06 0.76
C ILE A 92 -6.67 0.95 0.74
N THR A 93 -6.93 1.60 -0.39
CA THR A 93 -8.16 2.36 -0.63
C THR A 93 -9.11 1.51 -1.44
N ASP A 94 -10.31 1.29 -0.91
CA ASP A 94 -11.46 0.78 -1.65
C ASP A 94 -12.16 1.95 -2.31
N ARG A 95 -11.93 2.14 -3.60
CA ARG A 95 -12.49 3.28 -4.36
C ARG A 95 -14.00 3.19 -4.53
N LYS A 96 -14.57 2.00 -4.43
CA LYS A 96 -16.02 1.79 -4.57
C LYS A 96 -16.77 2.20 -3.30
N LEU A 97 -16.16 1.93 -2.14
CA LEU A 97 -16.72 2.29 -0.83
C LEU A 97 -16.14 3.59 -0.25
N GLU A 98 -15.21 4.23 -0.96
CA GLU A 98 -14.44 5.40 -0.50
C GLU A 98 -13.84 5.18 0.89
N LYS A 99 -13.27 3.99 1.11
CA LYS A 99 -12.81 3.56 2.43
C LYS A 99 -11.33 3.19 2.42
N ASP A 100 -10.62 3.76 3.38
CA ASP A 100 -9.20 3.49 3.59
C ASP A 100 -8.98 2.45 4.70
N TYR A 101 -8.08 1.52 4.42
CA TYR A 101 -7.61 0.50 5.34
C TYR A 101 -6.13 0.74 5.57
N THR A 102 -5.81 1.43 6.67
CA THR A 102 -4.47 1.99 6.89
C THR A 102 -3.72 1.25 8.00
N THR A 103 -2.43 1.01 7.80
CA THR A 103 -1.54 0.47 8.82
C THR A 103 -1.17 1.54 9.86
N PRO A 104 -0.84 1.17 11.11
CA PRO A 104 -0.22 2.10 12.05
C PRO A 104 1.09 2.69 11.50
N SER A 105 1.39 3.92 11.91
CA SER A 105 2.60 4.62 11.50
C SER A 105 3.85 3.96 12.09
N SER A 106 4.90 3.78 11.28
CA SER A 106 6.16 3.16 11.73
C SER A 106 7.38 3.73 11.04
N SER A 107 8.49 3.86 11.79
CA SER A 107 9.81 4.16 11.25
C SER A 107 10.46 2.96 10.55
N LYS A 108 9.96 1.74 10.79
CA LYS A 108 10.45 0.50 10.14
C LYS A 108 9.77 0.28 8.78
N TYR A 109 9.83 1.30 7.93
CA TYR A 109 9.13 1.43 6.65
C TYR A 109 9.14 0.16 5.77
N SER A 110 10.32 -0.37 5.41
CA SER A 110 10.42 -1.53 4.51
C SER A 110 9.86 -2.82 5.13
N LYS A 111 10.04 -3.01 6.45
CA LYS A 111 9.49 -4.17 7.17
C LYS A 111 7.96 -4.06 7.29
N LEU A 112 7.45 -2.86 7.52
CA LEU A 112 6.01 -2.58 7.57
C LEU A 112 5.35 -2.90 6.23
N MET A 113 5.92 -2.39 5.12
CA MET A 113 5.45 -2.65 3.75
C MET A 113 5.37 -4.16 3.47
N ARG A 114 6.47 -4.87 3.71
CA ARG A 114 6.54 -6.31 3.48
C ARG A 114 5.50 -7.08 4.28
N ALA A 115 5.36 -6.76 5.57
CA ALA A 115 4.37 -7.42 6.42
C ALA A 115 2.94 -7.16 5.94
N TYR A 116 2.66 -5.94 5.44
CA TYR A 116 1.34 -5.59 4.97
C TYR A 116 0.98 -6.30 3.65
N ILE A 117 1.90 -6.31 2.69
CA ILE A 117 1.73 -7.04 1.42
C ILE A 117 1.52 -8.54 1.66
N LYS A 118 2.28 -9.15 2.58
CA LYS A 118 2.07 -10.55 2.96
C LYS A 118 0.68 -10.80 3.52
N ALA A 119 0.20 -9.91 4.38
CA ALA A 119 -1.13 -10.06 4.96
C ALA A 119 -2.25 -9.89 3.91
N LEU A 120 -2.06 -9.02 2.90
CA LEU A 120 -2.96 -8.92 1.74
C LEU A 120 -2.97 -10.22 0.92
N GLU A 121 -1.81 -10.80 0.65
CA GLU A 121 -1.69 -12.06 -0.08
C GLU A 121 -2.30 -13.24 0.70
N GLU A 122 -2.05 -13.31 2.01
CA GLU A 122 -2.67 -14.30 2.89
C GLU A 122 -4.20 -14.16 2.90
N ASN A 123 -4.72 -12.93 2.92
CA ASN A 123 -6.16 -12.69 2.85
C ASN A 123 -6.73 -13.12 1.50
N ARG A 124 -6.07 -12.76 0.39
CA ARG A 124 -6.46 -13.16 -0.97
C ARG A 124 -6.56 -14.68 -1.11
N LYS A 125 -5.58 -15.40 -0.58
CA LYS A 125 -5.52 -16.86 -0.62
C LYS A 125 -6.59 -17.57 0.19
N LYS A 126 -7.25 -16.92 1.16
CA LYS A 126 -8.34 -17.55 1.93
C LYS A 126 -9.57 -17.90 1.09
N SER A 127 -9.68 -17.36 -0.12
CA SER A 127 -10.77 -17.68 -1.05
C SER A 127 -10.41 -18.75 -2.10
N MET A 128 -9.16 -19.24 -2.12
CA MET A 128 -8.73 -20.36 -2.97
C MET A 128 -8.75 -21.66 -2.16
#